data_AF-A0A9X7PFM5-F1
#
_entry.id   AF-A0A9X7PFM5-F1
#
_cell.length_a   1.000
_cell.length_b   1.000
_cell.length_c   1.000
_cell.angle_alpha   90.00
_cell.angle_beta   90.00
_cell.angle_gamma   90.00
#
_symmetry.space_group_name_H-M   'P 1'
#
loop_
_entity.id
_entity.type
_entity.pdbx_description
1 polymer ?
#
loop_
_entity_poly.entity_id
_entity_poly.type
_entity_poly.pdbx_seq_one_letter_code
_entity_poly.pdbx_strand_id
1 'polypeptide(L)'
;MADRVALRRPGMRTALAIFAVVTVPAIGGLWVSAAGDRSDAVADAPKTAAAQKSHPPHGPEASTAEDTPAPQELPGVRECGVGKPVVEPKIITLNCSNAGVVASDIKWSSFGADGADGYGTVLVSGATGSGSPASFPARLRLYDVTKVDGMMAFTGIEVSYTGATPHAKAKEVYTIA
;
A
#
# COMPACT_ATOMS: atom_id res chain seq x y z
N MET A 1 39.04 52.89 31.70
CA MET A 1 39.62 51.88 32.61
C MET A 1 38.74 50.64 32.57
N ALA A 2 39.33 49.48 32.19
CA ALA A 2 38.81 48.09 32.20
C ALA A 2 37.48 47.83 31.46
N ASP A 3 37.43 47.23 30.25
CA ASP A 3 37.95 45.93 29.78
C ASP A 3 37.29 44.72 30.47
N ARG A 4 36.37 44.04 29.75
CA ARG A 4 36.16 42.58 29.80
C ARG A 4 35.70 42.06 28.44
N VAL A 5 36.68 41.57 27.70
CA VAL A 5 36.55 40.71 26.52
C VAL A 5 36.24 39.25 26.92
N ALA A 6 35.58 38.53 26.01
CA ALA A 6 35.52 37.07 25.80
C ALA A 6 34.51 36.21 26.58
N LEU A 7 33.42 35.86 25.88
CA LEU A 7 32.85 34.51 25.94
C LEU A 7 33.40 33.69 24.76
N ARG A 8 34.50 32.97 25.00
CA ARG A 8 34.95 31.88 24.13
C ARG A 8 34.55 30.55 24.75
N ARG A 9 33.64 29.82 24.11
CA ARG A 9 33.62 28.34 24.16
C ARG A 9 33.08 27.77 22.85
N PRO A 10 33.98 27.41 21.91
CA PRO A 10 33.74 26.34 20.97
C PRO A 10 34.57 25.13 21.42
N GLY A 11 33.93 24.20 22.13
CA GLY A 11 34.53 22.91 22.48
C GLY A 11 34.24 21.88 21.39
N MET A 12 34.77 22.10 20.20
CA MET A 12 34.77 21.13 19.11
C MET A 12 35.80 20.04 19.45
N ARG A 13 35.36 18.80 19.68
CA ARG A 13 36.23 17.63 19.66
C ARG A 13 35.56 16.52 18.85
N THR A 14 35.73 16.64 17.54
CA THR A 14 35.70 15.54 16.59
C THR A 14 36.94 14.68 16.84
N ALA A 15 36.79 13.38 17.09
CA ALA A 15 37.85 12.40 16.89
C ALA A 15 37.22 11.05 16.53
N LEU A 16 37.39 10.68 15.27
CA LEU A 16 37.15 9.35 14.70
C LEU A 16 37.91 8.26 15.47
N ALA A 17 37.27 7.12 15.69
CA ALA A 17 37.91 5.83 15.94
C ALA A 17 37.03 4.74 15.30
N ILE A 18 37.36 4.30 14.07
CA ILE A 18 38.15 3.10 13.71
C ILE A 18 37.27 1.84 13.61
N PHE A 19 37.36 1.26 12.41
CA PHE A 19 36.85 -0.01 11.91
C PHE A 19 36.97 -1.21 12.87
N ALA A 20 35.91 -2.03 12.92
CA ALA A 20 36.00 -3.48 13.16
C ALA A 20 34.74 -4.15 12.55
N VAL A 21 34.84 -4.74 11.37
CA VAL A 21 35.07 -6.17 11.10
C VAL A 21 33.77 -6.84 10.63
N VAL A 22 33.83 -7.25 9.36
CA VAL A 22 32.86 -8.06 8.61
C VAL A 22 32.70 -9.42 9.27
N THR A 23 31.47 -9.89 9.40
CA THR A 23 31.15 -11.33 9.33
C THR A 23 29.80 -11.51 8.63
N VAL A 24 29.85 -11.96 7.37
CA VAL A 24 28.74 -12.55 6.63
C VAL A 24 28.84 -14.07 6.84
N PRO A 25 27.84 -14.72 7.45
CA PRO A 25 27.61 -16.13 7.22
C PRO A 25 26.45 -16.30 6.25
N ALA A 26 26.81 -16.55 4.99
CA ALA A 26 25.98 -17.33 4.09
C ALA A 26 26.06 -18.80 4.57
N ILE A 27 24.95 -19.38 5.04
CA ILE A 27 24.70 -20.83 5.08
C ILE A 27 23.18 -21.06 5.13
N GLY A 28 22.68 -21.78 4.12
CA GLY A 28 21.74 -22.89 4.32
C GLY A 28 20.26 -22.55 4.50
N GLY A 29 19.47 -22.80 3.46
CA GLY A 29 18.02 -22.84 3.59
C GLY A 29 17.25 -23.08 2.29
N LEU A 30 17.71 -24.00 1.45
CA LEU A 30 16.90 -24.55 0.34
C LEU A 30 15.71 -25.31 0.94
N TRP A 31 14.56 -24.65 1.09
CA TRP A 31 13.31 -25.36 1.36
C TRP A 31 12.74 -25.86 0.03
N VAL A 32 13.13 -27.11 -0.21
CA VAL A 32 12.57 -28.14 -1.08
C VAL A 32 11.12 -27.88 -1.50
N SER A 33 10.92 -27.78 -2.82
CA SER A 33 9.64 -27.95 -3.50
C SER A 33 9.08 -29.34 -3.22
N ALA A 34 7.93 -29.41 -2.54
CA ALA A 34 7.14 -30.63 -2.48
C ALA A 34 6.32 -30.75 -3.78
N ALA A 35 6.90 -31.42 -4.78
CA ALA A 35 6.13 -31.99 -5.87
C ALA A 35 5.26 -33.11 -5.29
N GLY A 36 3.95 -32.87 -5.25
CA GLY A 36 2.96 -33.89 -4.94
C GLY A 36 2.84 -34.85 -6.12
N ASP A 37 3.69 -35.87 -6.12
CA ASP A 37 3.56 -37.07 -6.93
C ASP A 37 2.30 -37.82 -6.43
N ARG A 38 1.14 -37.54 -7.02
CA ARG A 38 -0.04 -38.41 -6.88
C ARG A 38 0.13 -39.52 -7.89
N SER A 39 0.74 -40.61 -7.43
CA SER A 39 0.75 -41.87 -8.14
C SER A 39 -0.68 -42.33 -8.38
N ASP A 40 -1.06 -42.34 -9.66
CA ASP A 40 -2.07 -43.21 -10.24
C ASP A 40 -1.76 -44.66 -9.87
N ALA A 41 -2.60 -45.25 -9.02
CA ALA A 41 -2.63 -46.68 -8.80
C ALA A 41 -4.02 -47.11 -8.31
N VAL A 42 -4.94 -47.35 -9.25
CA VAL A 42 -5.84 -48.50 -9.11
C VAL A 42 -5.95 -49.20 -10.45
N ALA A 43 -5.58 -50.46 -10.41
CA ALA A 43 -5.50 -51.41 -11.49
C ALA A 43 -6.85 -51.64 -12.18
N ASP A 44 -6.74 -51.72 -13.51
CA ASP A 44 -7.31 -52.75 -14.38
C ASP A 44 -8.10 -53.89 -13.69
N ALA A 45 -9.39 -53.99 -14.03
CA ALA A 45 -10.22 -55.18 -13.87
C ALA A 45 -11.39 -55.12 -14.87
N PRO A 46 -11.88 -56.25 -15.40
CA PRO A 46 -11.77 -56.56 -16.82
C PRO A 46 -13.03 -56.26 -17.62
N LYS A 47 -12.80 -56.01 -18.91
CA LYS A 47 -13.78 -55.93 -19.98
C LYS A 47 -14.46 -57.28 -20.18
N THR A 48 -15.76 -57.38 -19.95
CA THR A 48 -16.67 -58.19 -20.77
C THR A 48 -18.15 -57.86 -20.54
N ALA A 49 -18.80 -57.56 -21.67
CA ALA A 49 -20.20 -57.87 -22.01
C ALA A 49 -21.37 -57.09 -21.36
N ALA A 50 -21.89 -56.18 -22.18
CA ALA A 50 -23.29 -56.15 -22.62
C ALA A 50 -24.39 -55.72 -21.63
N ALA A 51 -24.84 -54.47 -21.77
CA ALA A 51 -26.27 -54.16 -21.89
C ALA A 51 -26.45 -52.75 -22.48
N GLN A 52 -26.75 -52.68 -23.78
CA GLN A 52 -27.37 -51.50 -24.37
C GLN A 52 -28.76 -51.31 -23.77
N LYS A 53 -29.08 -50.09 -23.32
CA LYS A 53 -30.46 -49.59 -23.35
C LYS A 53 -30.47 -48.09 -23.64
N SER A 54 -31.13 -47.81 -24.75
CA SER A 54 -31.42 -46.58 -25.49
C SER A 54 -32.04 -45.41 -24.72
N HIS A 55 -31.81 -44.18 -25.25
CA HIS A 55 -32.76 -43.05 -25.47
C HIS A 55 -32.43 -41.72 -24.75
N PRO A 56 -32.74 -40.50 -25.28
CA PRO A 56 -32.70 -39.91 -26.64
C PRO A 56 -31.74 -38.67 -26.72
N PRO A 57 -31.59 -37.96 -27.86
CA PRO A 57 -30.66 -36.84 -27.99
C PRO A 57 -31.30 -35.52 -27.52
N HIS A 58 -30.77 -34.94 -26.44
CA HIS A 58 -30.89 -33.51 -26.12
C HIS A 58 -29.50 -32.94 -26.32
N GLY A 59 -29.23 -32.34 -27.47
CA GLY A 59 -29.29 -30.89 -27.62
C GLY A 59 -27.88 -30.33 -27.44
N PRO A 60 -27.43 -29.34 -28.23
CA PRO A 60 -26.09 -28.80 -28.03
C PRO A 60 -26.04 -28.23 -26.61
N GLU A 61 -25.23 -28.83 -25.73
CA GLU A 61 -24.80 -28.19 -24.50
C GLU A 61 -24.14 -26.89 -24.93
N ALA A 62 -24.91 -25.81 -24.83
CA ALA A 62 -24.41 -24.48 -24.89
C ALA A 62 -23.30 -24.40 -23.85
N SER A 63 -22.05 -24.35 -24.33
CA SER A 63 -20.94 -23.81 -23.58
C SER A 63 -21.47 -22.54 -22.93
N THR A 64 -21.71 -22.61 -21.63
CA THR A 64 -21.89 -21.43 -20.81
C THR A 64 -20.58 -20.69 -21.00
N ALA A 65 -20.61 -19.64 -21.83
CA ALA A 65 -19.51 -18.72 -21.93
C ALA A 65 -19.23 -18.28 -20.49
N GLU A 66 -18.10 -18.71 -19.96
CA GLU A 66 -17.52 -18.11 -18.77
C GLU A 66 -17.46 -16.62 -19.07
N ASP A 67 -18.37 -15.88 -18.43
CA ASP A 67 -18.40 -14.44 -18.38
C ASP A 67 -17.12 -14.03 -17.66
N THR A 68 -16.04 -13.94 -18.43
CA THR A 68 -14.75 -13.50 -17.95
C THR A 68 -14.97 -12.07 -17.49
N PRO A 69 -14.94 -11.76 -16.18
CA PRO A 69 -15.21 -10.41 -15.72
C PRO A 69 -14.23 -9.49 -16.41
N ALA A 70 -14.76 -8.52 -17.15
CA ALA A 70 -13.92 -7.50 -17.78
C ALA A 70 -12.99 -6.90 -16.72
N PRO A 71 -11.70 -6.65 -17.04
CA PRO A 71 -10.77 -6.06 -16.08
C PRO A 71 -11.38 -4.79 -15.49
N GLN A 72 -11.68 -4.82 -14.18
CA GLN A 72 -12.21 -3.65 -13.50
C GLN A 72 -11.11 -2.59 -13.45
N GLU A 73 -11.41 -1.40 -13.96
CA GLU A 73 -10.49 -0.26 -13.89
C GLU A 73 -10.34 0.18 -12.43
N LEU A 74 -9.11 0.11 -11.91
CA LEU A 74 -8.83 0.50 -10.53
C LEU A 74 -8.86 2.03 -10.40
N PRO A 75 -9.57 2.57 -9.39
CA PRO A 75 -9.58 4.01 -9.13
C PRO A 75 -8.20 4.50 -8.70
N GLY A 76 -7.75 5.64 -9.23
CA GLY A 76 -6.52 6.29 -8.79
C GLY A 76 -6.77 7.38 -7.75
N VAL A 77 -5.70 8.04 -7.31
CA VAL A 77 -5.76 9.27 -6.53
C VAL A 77 -5.30 10.43 -7.39
N ARG A 78 -6.02 11.55 -7.34
CA ARG A 78 -5.58 12.81 -7.97
C ARG A 78 -4.93 13.68 -6.93
N GLU A 79 -3.83 14.32 -7.28
CA GLU A 79 -3.23 15.33 -6.41
C GLU A 79 -4.08 16.59 -6.47
N CYS A 80 -4.88 16.83 -5.43
CA CYS A 80 -5.71 18.01 -5.29
C CYS A 80 -6.64 18.28 -6.48
N GLY A 81 -7.24 17.22 -7.01
CA GLY A 81 -8.14 17.28 -8.16
C GLY A 81 -7.45 17.63 -9.49
N VAL A 82 -6.12 17.67 -9.56
CA VAL A 82 -5.36 18.01 -10.77
C VAL A 82 -4.71 16.76 -11.36
N GLY A 83 -4.63 16.73 -12.71
CA GLY A 83 -3.92 15.68 -13.43
C GLY A 83 -4.69 14.36 -13.53
N LYS A 84 -3.98 13.31 -13.93
CA LYS A 84 -4.54 11.96 -14.08
C LYS A 84 -4.51 11.23 -12.73
N PRO A 85 -5.53 10.43 -12.39
CA PRO A 85 -5.50 9.59 -11.20
C PRO A 85 -4.31 8.62 -11.25
N VAL A 86 -3.57 8.51 -10.15
CA VAL A 86 -2.43 7.62 -9.99
C VAL A 86 -2.84 6.45 -9.11
N VAL A 87 -2.62 5.23 -9.59
CA VAL A 87 -2.83 4.00 -8.81
C VAL A 87 -1.65 3.82 -7.85
N GLU A 88 -1.95 3.50 -6.59
CA GLU A 88 -0.95 3.28 -5.53
C GLU A 88 0.07 4.43 -5.37
N PRO A 89 -0.36 5.68 -5.16
CA PRO A 89 0.57 6.79 -4.94
C PRO A 89 1.36 6.60 -3.65
N LYS A 90 2.61 7.08 -3.64
CA LYS A 90 3.48 7.07 -2.44
C LYS A 90 3.39 8.35 -1.61
N ILE A 91 2.82 9.39 -2.19
CA ILE A 91 2.66 10.72 -1.61
C ILE A 91 1.25 11.18 -1.98
N ILE A 92 0.51 11.73 -1.03
CA ILE A 92 -0.81 12.34 -1.22
C ILE A 92 -0.86 13.66 -0.46
N THR A 93 -1.20 14.75 -1.15
CA THR A 93 -1.49 16.03 -0.50
C THR A 93 -2.88 15.98 0.14
N LEU A 94 -2.96 16.06 1.48
CA LEU A 94 -4.22 15.90 2.23
C LEU A 94 -4.99 17.23 2.37
N ASN A 95 -4.28 18.34 2.51
CA ASN A 95 -4.87 19.67 2.55
C ASN A 95 -4.51 20.47 1.30
N CYS A 96 -5.44 20.53 0.36
CA CYS A 96 -5.21 21.18 -0.93
C CYS A 96 -5.27 22.70 -0.90
N SER A 97 -5.81 23.32 0.16
CA SER A 97 -5.88 24.78 0.25
C SER A 97 -4.52 25.43 0.47
N ASN A 98 -3.59 24.74 1.15
CA ASN A 98 -2.29 25.30 1.50
C ASN A 98 -1.12 24.30 1.45
N ALA A 99 -1.36 23.04 1.06
CA ALA A 99 -0.38 21.95 1.07
C ALA A 99 0.33 21.75 2.43
N GLY A 100 -0.30 22.20 3.53
CA GLY A 100 0.28 22.16 4.87
C GLY A 100 0.24 20.77 5.50
N VAL A 101 -0.48 19.82 4.90
CA VAL A 101 -0.62 18.44 5.39
C VAL A 101 -0.44 17.48 4.21
N VAL A 102 0.56 16.59 4.32
CA VAL A 102 0.94 15.65 3.26
C VAL A 102 1.15 14.27 3.86
N ALA A 103 0.54 13.24 3.28
CA ALA A 103 0.90 11.85 3.56
C ALA A 103 2.05 11.44 2.64
N SER A 104 3.13 10.90 3.20
CA SER A 104 4.32 10.42 2.49
C SER A 104 4.67 8.99 2.89
N ASP A 105 5.61 8.40 2.15
CA ASP A 105 6.13 7.06 2.39
C ASP A 105 5.03 5.99 2.48
N ILE A 106 3.98 6.19 1.68
CA ILE A 106 2.78 5.37 1.74
C ILE A 106 3.09 3.97 1.20
N LYS A 107 2.67 2.96 1.96
CA LYS A 107 2.69 1.56 1.58
C LYS A 107 1.28 1.02 1.65
N TRP A 108 0.75 0.61 0.51
CA TRP A 108 -0.57 -0.01 0.40
C TRP A 108 -0.51 -1.47 0.80
N SER A 109 -1.42 -1.86 1.69
CA SER A 109 -1.67 -3.26 2.05
C SER A 109 -2.76 -3.88 1.20
N SER A 110 -3.73 -3.06 0.78
CA SER A 110 -4.80 -3.41 -0.15
C SER A 110 -5.05 -2.22 -1.07
N PHE A 111 -5.36 -2.48 -2.33
CA PHE A 111 -5.74 -1.45 -3.30
C PHE A 111 -6.75 -2.06 -4.28
N GLY A 112 -8.01 -1.68 -4.15
CA GLY A 112 -9.13 -2.29 -4.88
C GLY A 112 -10.10 -1.27 -5.45
N ALA A 113 -11.15 -1.78 -6.11
CA ALA A 113 -12.14 -0.94 -6.80
C ALA A 113 -12.98 -0.06 -5.85
N ASP A 114 -13.18 -0.49 -4.60
CA ASP A 114 -14.04 0.20 -3.62
C ASP A 114 -13.26 0.92 -2.50
N GLY A 115 -11.95 0.69 -2.42
CA GLY A 115 -11.13 1.21 -1.33
C GLY A 115 -9.68 0.75 -1.40
N ALA A 116 -8.83 1.44 -0.65
CA ALA A 116 -7.45 1.05 -0.45
C ALA A 116 -7.02 1.31 0.98
N ASP A 117 -6.36 0.36 1.62
CA ASP A 117 -5.82 0.50 2.96
C ASP A 117 -4.30 0.50 2.91
N GLY A 118 -3.68 1.42 3.64
CA GLY A 118 -2.24 1.58 3.67
C GLY A 118 -1.73 2.17 4.98
N TYR A 119 -0.42 2.35 5.02
CA TYR A 119 0.31 2.93 6.15
C TYR A 119 1.30 3.93 5.61
N GLY A 120 1.54 5.01 6.34
CA GLY A 120 2.50 6.02 5.92
C GLY A 120 2.79 7.01 7.04
N THR A 121 3.38 8.12 6.64
CA THR A 121 3.76 9.22 7.54
C THR A 121 3.04 10.48 7.12
N VAL A 122 2.37 11.15 8.05
CA VAL A 122 1.74 12.44 7.80
C VAL A 122 2.68 13.55 8.26
N LEU A 123 3.05 14.40 7.31
CA LEU A 123 3.85 15.60 7.50
C LEU A 123 2.91 16.79 7.68
N VAL A 124 2.99 17.46 8.83
CA VAL A 124 2.19 18.64 9.14
C VAL A 124 3.12 19.84 9.32
N SER A 125 3.02 20.80 8.41
CA SER A 125 3.74 22.07 8.47
C SER A 125 3.24 22.91 9.65
N GLY A 126 4.17 23.48 10.42
CA GLY A 126 3.84 24.39 11.52
C GLY A 126 3.31 23.71 12.80
N ALA A 127 3.26 22.38 12.85
CA ALA A 127 2.75 21.64 14.01
C ALA A 127 3.52 21.90 15.33
N THR A 128 4.80 22.29 15.25
CA THR A 128 5.65 22.56 16.43
C THR A 128 5.77 24.04 16.81
N GLY A 129 5.04 24.95 16.13
CA GLY A 129 5.17 26.40 16.34
C GLY A 129 6.52 27.01 15.88
N SER A 130 7.51 26.20 15.51
CA SER A 130 8.83 26.62 15.01
C SER A 130 8.90 26.76 13.48
N GLY A 131 7.78 26.54 12.76
CA GLY A 131 7.72 26.49 11.30
C GLY A 131 8.29 25.20 10.68
N SER A 132 8.93 24.33 11.48
CA SER A 132 9.38 23.02 11.02
C SER A 132 8.19 22.06 10.87
N PRO A 133 8.17 21.18 9.85
CA PRO A 133 7.17 20.14 9.75
C PRO A 133 7.37 19.10 10.86
N ALA A 134 6.27 18.61 11.43
CA ALA A 134 6.27 17.43 12.28
C ALA A 134 5.78 16.22 11.50
N SER A 135 6.21 15.03 11.93
CA SER A 135 5.93 13.75 11.29
C SER A 135 5.15 12.85 12.24
N PHE A 136 4.07 12.24 11.74
CA PHE A 136 3.17 11.40 12.52
C PHE A 136 2.85 10.10 11.77
N PRO A 137 3.15 8.91 12.34
CA PRO A 137 2.83 7.65 11.69
C PRO A 137 1.31 7.40 11.69
N ALA A 138 0.76 7.03 10.54
CA ALA A 138 -0.67 6.86 10.37
C ALA A 138 -1.04 5.65 9.49
N ARG A 139 -2.24 5.12 9.74
CA ARG A 139 -2.99 4.27 8.82
C ARG A 139 -3.82 5.16 7.89
N LEU A 140 -3.91 4.76 6.64
CA LEU A 140 -4.59 5.49 5.58
C LEU A 140 -5.66 4.58 4.99
N ARG A 141 -6.84 5.14 4.73
CA ARG A 141 -7.91 4.45 3.99
C ARG A 141 -8.49 5.37 2.94
N LEU A 142 -8.36 4.99 1.68
CA LEU A 142 -9.01 5.66 0.54
C LEU A 142 -10.43 5.13 0.39
N TYR A 143 -11.36 6.03 0.07
CA TYR A 143 -12.77 5.72 -0.13
C TYR A 143 -13.45 6.80 -1.01
N ASP A 144 -14.77 6.71 -1.17
CA ASP A 144 -15.59 7.59 -2.01
C ASP A 144 -15.10 7.66 -3.46
N VAL A 145 -15.27 6.55 -4.18
CA VAL A 145 -14.89 6.42 -5.58
C VAL A 145 -15.88 7.18 -6.46
N THR A 146 -15.36 8.09 -7.29
CA THR A 146 -16.14 8.91 -8.21
C THR A 146 -15.47 8.96 -9.58
N LYS A 147 -16.27 9.07 -10.64
CA LYS A 147 -15.76 9.29 -11.99
C LYS A 147 -15.47 10.77 -12.20
N VAL A 148 -14.20 11.12 -12.40
CA VAL A 148 -13.74 12.49 -12.64
C VAL A 148 -12.96 12.53 -13.94
N ASP A 149 -13.33 13.42 -14.85
CA ASP A 149 -12.74 13.52 -16.19
C ASP A 149 -12.73 12.18 -16.97
N GLY A 150 -13.75 11.35 -16.75
CA GLY A 150 -13.89 10.05 -17.41
C GLY A 150 -13.13 8.90 -16.74
N MET A 151 -12.31 9.15 -15.72
CA MET A 151 -11.50 8.15 -15.01
C MET A 151 -12.02 7.95 -13.59
N MET A 152 -11.86 6.74 -13.05
CA MET A 152 -12.25 6.45 -11.66
C MET A 152 -11.20 7.00 -10.69
N ALA A 153 -11.63 7.68 -9.64
CA ALA A 153 -10.74 8.24 -8.63
C ALA A 153 -11.34 8.15 -7.23
N PHE A 154 -10.48 7.91 -6.24
CA PHE A 154 -10.82 8.11 -4.84
C PHE A 154 -10.86 9.60 -4.52
N THR A 155 -11.91 10.03 -3.83
CA THR A 155 -12.12 11.43 -3.46
C THR A 155 -12.02 11.67 -1.95
N GLY A 156 -12.14 10.61 -1.15
CA GLY A 156 -12.01 10.64 0.30
C GLY A 156 -10.77 9.89 0.79
N ILE A 157 -10.13 10.43 1.82
CA ILE A 157 -9.11 9.71 2.60
C ILE A 157 -9.33 9.90 4.09
N GLU A 158 -9.28 8.79 4.80
CA GLU A 158 -9.28 8.73 6.25
C GLU A 158 -7.85 8.47 6.73
N VAL A 159 -7.43 9.27 7.71
CA VAL A 159 -6.13 9.18 8.35
C VAL A 159 -6.34 8.83 9.81
N SER A 160 -5.82 7.67 10.24
CA SER A 160 -5.85 7.23 11.63
C SER A 160 -4.42 7.17 12.19
N TYR A 161 -4.08 8.10 13.06
CA TYR A 161 -2.76 8.19 13.67
C TYR A 161 -2.51 7.04 14.65
N THR A 162 -1.31 6.47 14.60
CA THR A 162 -0.95 5.28 15.39
C THR A 162 -0.09 5.57 16.62
N GLY A 163 0.19 6.85 16.89
CA GLY A 163 1.03 7.29 18.00
C GLY A 163 0.74 8.73 18.39
N ALA A 164 1.77 9.57 18.43
CA ALA A 164 1.60 11.00 18.61
C ALA A 164 0.69 11.59 17.52
N THR A 165 -0.09 12.62 17.87
CA THR A 165 -1.05 13.24 16.98
C THR A 165 -0.78 14.74 16.87
N PRO A 166 -1.04 15.37 15.70
CA PRO A 166 -0.74 16.79 15.50
C PRO A 166 -1.60 17.71 16.38
N HIS A 167 -2.85 17.31 16.66
CA HIS A 167 -3.84 18.15 17.35
C HIS A 167 -4.67 17.40 18.41
N ALA A 168 -4.08 16.39 19.07
CA ALA A 168 -4.81 15.49 19.99
C ALA A 168 -5.99 14.75 19.33
N LYS A 169 -6.01 14.68 18.00
CA LYS A 169 -7.00 13.94 17.20
C LYS A 169 -6.40 12.63 16.73
N ALA A 170 -7.02 11.51 17.10
CA ALA A 170 -6.58 10.19 16.66
C ALA A 170 -6.94 9.89 15.20
N LYS A 171 -7.96 10.57 14.67
CA LYS A 171 -8.49 10.33 13.33
C LYS A 171 -8.93 11.63 12.66
N GLU A 172 -8.60 11.76 11.38
CA GLU A 172 -8.95 12.89 10.53
C GLU A 172 -9.41 12.39 9.15
N VAL A 173 -10.25 13.19 8.49
CA VAL A 173 -10.84 12.86 7.20
C VAL A 173 -10.63 14.04 6.26
N TYR A 174 -10.20 13.76 5.04
CA TYR A 174 -9.89 14.74 4.02
C TYR A 174 -10.56 14.41 2.69
N THR A 175 -10.88 15.47 1.93
CA THR A 175 -11.29 15.38 0.53
C THR A 175 -10.08 15.73 -0.35
N ILE A 176 -9.75 14.87 -1.31
CA ILE A 176 -8.50 14.92 -2.08
C ILE A 176 -8.69 15.11 -3.60
N ALA A 177 -9.94 15.17 -4.08
CA ALA A 177 -10.28 15.33 -5.49
C ALA A 177 -11.26 16.48 -5.74
#